data_AF-A0A642UJC9-F1
#
_entry.id   AF-A0A642UJC9-F1
#
_cell.length_a   1.000
_cell.length_b   1.000
_cell.length_c   1.000
_cell.angle_alpha   90.00
_cell.angle_beta   90.00
_cell.angle_gamma   90.00
#
_symmetry.space_group_name_H-M   'P 1'
#
loop_
_entity.id
_entity.type
_entity.pdbx_description
1 polymer ?
#
loop_
_entity_poly.entity_id
_entity_poly.type
_entity_poly.pdbx_seq_one_letter_code
_entity_poly.pdbx_strand_id
1 'polypeptide(L)'
;MPFQPMQSVNCESDNFDEAVDPEREDVGSENVMMNDDDDAPSDGNGRTTSTEQVTSESRTLPEFSILPEEIEKRKQRILKHVEDPEEAERLAVDQLSKEKKVTRQILDSSIFHRPSNTTRTYAPSKKAYEKWCEENSYLDHEVTESRVLRFLNEEFLEKPEREGKPRKSYNTLVTYVSGLTDLYKQQKMMGQISPANVGIRANGLNGVQKFMDSYQRREAQSDRDSFRDRSQNSLDHGYTPEQFEELMDDALKNSRSTSLQERLQIQLRHILSFRGHNCRKIELCDLSVRSQKPTIQPLLPCSAF
;
A
#
# COMPACT_ATOMS: atom_id res chain seq x y z
N MET A 1 -24.29 45.69 -22.06
CA MET A 1 -22.93 45.87 -22.62
C MET A 1 -22.18 44.55 -22.47
N PRO A 2 -21.45 44.09 -23.49
CA PRO A 2 -20.86 42.76 -23.52
C PRO A 2 -19.56 42.69 -22.72
N PHE A 3 -19.37 41.55 -22.05
CA PHE A 3 -18.14 41.14 -21.37
C PHE A 3 -16.98 41.02 -22.36
N GLN A 4 -15.84 41.66 -22.06
CA GLN A 4 -14.55 41.35 -22.69
C GLN A 4 -13.80 40.30 -21.85
N PRO A 5 -13.11 39.33 -22.48
CA PRO A 5 -12.26 38.38 -21.77
C PRO A 5 -10.88 38.99 -21.51
N MET A 6 -10.43 38.95 -20.24
CA MET A 6 -9.04 39.29 -19.90
C MET A 6 -8.08 38.19 -20.33
N GLN A 7 -6.94 38.66 -20.84
CA GLN A 7 -5.87 37.90 -21.46
C GLN A 7 -5.07 37.08 -20.46
N SER A 8 -4.61 35.92 -20.94
CA SER A 8 -3.62 35.05 -20.33
C SER A 8 -2.30 35.77 -20.10
N VAL A 9 -1.81 35.75 -18.85
CA VAL A 9 -0.45 36.16 -18.51
C VAL A 9 0.40 34.89 -18.46
N ASN A 10 1.38 34.81 -19.36
CA ASN A 10 2.48 33.87 -19.30
C ASN A 10 3.40 34.29 -18.15
N CYS A 11 3.61 33.42 -17.17
CA CYS A 11 4.73 33.56 -16.24
C CYS A 11 5.85 32.63 -16.70
N GLU A 12 6.94 33.27 -17.08
CA GLU A 12 8.21 32.69 -17.49
C GLU A 12 8.86 31.92 -16.34
N SER A 13 9.64 30.94 -16.75
CA SER A 13 10.48 30.06 -15.96
C SER A 13 11.63 30.82 -15.30
N ASP A 14 11.67 30.84 -13.97
CA ASP A 14 12.87 31.19 -13.21
C ASP A 14 13.59 29.92 -12.76
N ASN A 15 14.81 29.78 -13.28
CA ASN A 15 15.82 28.82 -12.89
C ASN A 15 16.21 29.04 -11.42
N PHE A 16 16.11 27.99 -10.60
CA PHE A 16 16.69 27.98 -9.27
C PHE A 16 17.99 27.18 -9.32
N ASP A 17 19.11 27.89 -9.38
CA ASP A 17 20.45 27.34 -9.23
C ASP A 17 20.61 26.75 -7.82
N GLU A 18 20.90 25.46 -7.77
CA GLU A 18 21.14 24.68 -6.57
C GLU A 18 22.57 24.93 -6.08
N ALA A 19 22.71 25.75 -5.05
CA ALA A 19 23.97 25.99 -4.36
C ALA A 19 24.37 24.73 -3.56
N VAL A 20 25.47 24.12 -3.97
CA VAL A 20 26.18 23.03 -3.30
C VAL A 20 26.97 23.62 -2.13
N ASP A 21 26.64 23.21 -0.90
CA ASP A 21 27.39 23.56 0.31
C ASP A 21 28.28 22.36 0.70
N PRO A 22 29.62 22.46 0.64
CA PRO A 22 30.53 21.36 0.92
C PRO A 22 31.19 21.56 2.28
N GLU A 23 30.66 20.95 3.34
CA GLU A 23 31.43 20.61 4.56
C GLU A 23 30.53 19.87 5.56
N ARG A 24 30.69 18.54 5.63
CA ARG A 24 30.31 17.80 6.83
C ARG A 24 31.32 16.69 7.08
N GLU A 25 32.09 16.95 8.13
CA GLU A 25 33.23 16.18 8.57
C GLU A 25 32.87 14.76 8.99
N ASP A 26 33.77 13.87 8.60
CA ASP A 26 33.97 12.50 9.07
C ASP A 26 34.25 12.50 10.58
N VAL A 27 33.45 11.79 11.37
CA VAL A 27 33.82 11.42 12.74
C VAL A 27 33.68 9.92 12.88
N GLY A 28 34.84 9.27 12.85
CA GLY A 28 35.02 7.85 13.05
C GLY A 28 34.59 7.41 14.45
N SER A 29 33.85 6.31 14.49
CA SER A 29 33.51 5.58 15.71
C SER A 29 34.68 4.68 16.12
N GLU A 30 35.39 5.07 17.19
CA GLU A 30 36.34 4.22 17.90
C GLU A 30 35.61 3.18 18.77
N ASN A 31 35.98 1.92 18.57
CA ASN A 31 35.65 0.81 19.46
C ASN A 31 36.61 0.81 20.66
N VAL A 32 36.08 0.95 21.87
CA VAL A 32 36.81 0.66 23.10
C VAL A 32 36.24 -0.62 23.71
N MET A 33 37.07 -1.66 23.73
CA MET A 33 36.86 -2.87 24.51
C MET A 33 37.19 -2.59 25.98
N MET A 34 36.30 -2.98 26.89
CA MET A 34 36.67 -3.40 28.23
C MET A 34 35.84 -4.62 28.62
N ASN A 35 36.55 -5.72 28.90
CA ASN A 35 36.06 -6.80 29.73
C ASN A 35 36.27 -6.39 31.19
N ASP A 36 35.40 -6.85 32.09
CA ASP A 36 35.81 -7.67 33.23
C ASP A 36 34.56 -8.18 33.97
N ASP A 37 34.77 -9.34 34.60
CA ASP A 37 33.84 -10.28 35.19
C ASP A 37 33.17 -9.81 36.49
N ASP A 38 31.94 -10.29 36.77
CA ASP A 38 31.69 -11.27 37.86
C ASP A 38 30.20 -11.35 38.32
N ASP A 39 29.82 -12.58 38.63
CA ASP A 39 28.74 -13.08 39.51
C ASP A 39 27.27 -13.21 39.04
N ALA A 40 26.92 -14.49 38.81
CA ALA A 40 25.62 -15.12 38.62
C ALA A 40 24.77 -15.18 39.95
N PRO A 41 23.51 -15.71 40.03
CA PRO A 41 22.98 -16.85 39.26
C PRO A 41 21.50 -16.80 38.79
N SER A 42 21.27 -17.65 37.78
CA SER A 42 20.08 -18.51 37.56
C SER A 42 18.68 -17.93 37.74
N ASP A 43 17.96 -17.75 36.63
CA ASP A 43 16.81 -18.63 36.36
C ASP A 43 16.44 -18.63 34.88
N GLY A 44 16.17 -19.84 34.38
CA GLY A 44 16.10 -20.15 32.97
C GLY A 44 14.85 -19.63 32.27
N ASN A 45 15.04 -19.16 31.03
CA ASN A 45 14.15 -19.55 29.95
C ASN A 45 14.89 -19.45 28.60
N GLY A 46 14.98 -20.60 27.93
CA GLY A 46 15.74 -20.79 26.71
C GLY A 46 15.25 -19.91 25.57
N ARG A 47 16.10 -18.98 25.14
CA ARG A 47 15.98 -18.25 23.88
C ARG A 47 16.99 -18.84 22.91
N THR A 48 16.57 -19.82 22.12
CA THR A 48 17.34 -20.30 20.97
C THR A 48 17.36 -19.20 19.92
N THR A 49 18.47 -18.47 19.82
CA THR A 49 18.81 -17.68 18.64
C THR A 49 19.30 -18.64 17.56
N SER A 50 18.39 -19.16 16.76
CA SER A 50 18.77 -19.75 15.48
C SER A 50 19.08 -18.62 14.52
N THR A 51 20.37 -18.41 14.28
CA THR A 51 20.90 -17.69 13.13
C THR A 51 20.48 -18.48 11.89
N GLU A 52 19.26 -18.26 11.40
CA GLU A 52 18.86 -18.75 10.08
C GLU A 52 19.59 -17.91 9.05
N GLN A 53 20.66 -18.51 8.52
CA GLN A 53 21.25 -18.14 7.26
C GLN A 53 20.12 -18.00 6.23
N VAL A 54 19.94 -16.78 5.72
CA VAL A 54 19.14 -16.52 4.53
C VAL A 54 19.85 -17.23 3.38
N THR A 55 19.53 -18.50 3.17
CA THR A 55 19.81 -19.16 1.92
C THR A 55 19.03 -18.41 0.85
N SER A 56 19.77 -17.69 0.01
CA SER A 56 19.27 -17.22 -1.27
C SER A 56 18.94 -18.46 -2.11
N GLU A 57 17.78 -19.08 -1.86
CA GLU A 57 17.17 -19.99 -2.81
C GLU A 57 16.92 -19.18 -4.08
N SER A 58 17.84 -19.35 -5.03
CA SER A 58 17.62 -18.98 -6.40
C SER A 58 16.41 -19.79 -6.88
N ARG A 59 15.22 -19.20 -6.76
CA ARG A 59 13.99 -19.68 -7.43
C ARG A 59 14.30 -19.71 -8.92
N THR A 60 14.73 -20.87 -9.40
CA THR A 60 14.84 -21.16 -10.83
C THR A 60 13.43 -21.08 -11.38
N LEU A 61 13.16 -20.09 -12.23
CA LEU A 61 11.88 -19.97 -12.90
C LEU A 61 11.59 -21.28 -13.67
N PRO A 62 10.33 -21.76 -13.67
CA PRO A 62 9.97 -22.99 -14.36
C PRO A 62 10.41 -22.93 -15.84
N GLU A 63 10.71 -24.10 -16.40
CA GLU A 63 11.11 -24.21 -17.80
C GLU A 63 9.98 -23.74 -18.73
N PHE A 64 10.31 -22.93 -19.73
CA PHE A 64 9.33 -22.43 -20.70
C PHE A 64 8.84 -23.61 -21.55
N SER A 65 7.60 -24.06 -21.34
CA SER A 65 6.97 -25.04 -22.22
C SER A 65 6.50 -24.35 -23.50
N ILE A 66 6.89 -24.88 -24.66
CA ILE A 66 6.29 -24.48 -25.94
C ILE A 66 5.01 -25.29 -26.10
N LEU A 67 3.86 -24.62 -26.12
CA LEU A 67 2.59 -25.32 -26.30
C LEU A 67 2.51 -25.84 -27.74
N PRO A 68 2.08 -27.09 -27.98
CA PRO A 68 1.94 -27.65 -29.31
C PRO A 68 1.08 -26.79 -30.25
N GLU A 69 0.06 -26.12 -29.72
CA GLU A 69 -0.79 -25.19 -30.47
C GLU A 69 -0.04 -23.94 -30.99
N GLU A 70 0.96 -23.46 -30.25
CA GLU A 70 1.80 -22.32 -30.69
C GLU A 70 2.69 -22.72 -31.87
N ILE A 71 3.24 -23.95 -31.82
CA ILE A 71 4.05 -24.53 -32.88
C ILE A 71 3.21 -24.67 -34.14
N GLU A 72 2.01 -25.24 -34.03
CA GLU A 72 1.11 -25.44 -35.17
C GLU A 72 0.68 -24.12 -35.82
N LYS A 73 0.32 -23.12 -35.01
CA LYS A 73 -0.04 -21.78 -35.52
C LYS A 73 1.14 -21.08 -36.21
N ARG A 74 2.36 -21.30 -35.72
CA ARG A 74 3.59 -20.74 -36.30
C ARG A 74 3.98 -21.48 -37.58
N LYS A 75 3.89 -22.80 -37.58
CA LYS A 75 4.08 -23.69 -38.73
C LYS A 75 3.16 -23.27 -39.88
N GLN A 76 1.87 -23.07 -39.64
CA GLN A 76 0.91 -22.60 -40.65
C GLN A 76 1.24 -21.23 -41.27
N ARG A 77 1.95 -20.36 -40.54
CA ARG A 77 2.44 -19.09 -41.09
C ARG A 77 3.67 -19.27 -41.96
N ILE A 78 4.59 -20.15 -41.57
CA ILE A 78 5.82 -20.44 -42.30
C ILE A 78 5.52 -21.23 -43.58
N LEU A 79 4.53 -22.12 -43.54
CA LEU A 79 4.07 -22.91 -44.69
C LEU A 79 3.55 -22.05 -45.86
N LYS A 80 3.31 -20.75 -45.65
CA LYS A 80 2.99 -19.78 -46.73
C LYS A 80 4.20 -19.41 -47.59
N HIS A 81 5.40 -19.71 -47.11
CA HIS A 81 6.67 -19.29 -47.70
C HIS A 81 7.67 -20.45 -47.88
N VAL A 82 7.44 -21.58 -47.21
CA VAL A 82 8.25 -22.80 -47.29
C VAL A 82 7.33 -23.96 -47.66
N GLU A 83 7.63 -24.66 -48.76
CA GLU A 83 6.80 -25.76 -49.29
C GLU A 83 6.96 -27.05 -48.49
N ASP A 84 8.11 -27.26 -47.83
CA ASP A 84 8.38 -28.44 -47.01
C ASP A 84 7.81 -28.30 -45.58
N PRO A 85 6.85 -29.16 -45.18
CA PRO A 85 6.24 -29.13 -43.86
C PRO A 85 7.20 -29.48 -42.70
N GLU A 86 8.24 -30.29 -42.94
CA GLU A 86 9.21 -30.64 -41.89
C GLU A 86 10.18 -29.48 -41.63
N GLU A 87 10.63 -28.81 -42.69
CA GLU A 87 11.45 -27.61 -42.59
C GLU A 87 10.70 -26.46 -41.91
N ALA A 88 9.41 -26.28 -42.25
CA ALA A 88 8.55 -25.28 -41.63
C ALA A 88 8.37 -25.51 -40.11
N GLU A 89 8.29 -26.76 -39.66
CA GLU A 89 8.19 -27.10 -38.24
C GLU A 89 9.50 -26.83 -37.48
N ARG A 90 10.66 -27.21 -38.06
CA ARG A 90 11.97 -26.92 -37.45
C ARG A 90 12.20 -25.41 -37.30
N LEU A 91 11.86 -24.63 -38.33
CA LEU A 91 11.95 -23.17 -38.28
C LEU A 91 10.97 -22.57 -37.27
N ALA A 92 9.75 -23.11 -37.16
CA ALA A 92 8.78 -22.67 -36.15
C ALA A 92 9.33 -22.86 -34.72
N VAL A 93 9.89 -24.03 -34.44
CA VAL A 93 10.47 -24.35 -33.13
C VAL A 93 11.69 -23.47 -32.83
N ASP A 94 12.60 -23.28 -33.78
CA ASP A 94 13.78 -22.42 -33.61
C ASP A 94 13.41 -20.95 -33.36
N GLN A 95 12.45 -20.41 -34.13
CA GLN A 95 11.95 -19.05 -33.93
C GLN A 95 11.30 -18.88 -32.56
N LEU A 96 10.42 -19.81 -32.16
CA LEU A 96 9.76 -19.76 -30.85
C LEU A 96 10.77 -19.91 -29.70
N SER A 97 11.77 -20.77 -29.86
CA SER A 97 12.85 -20.94 -28.88
C SER A 97 13.64 -19.65 -28.68
N LYS A 98 14.02 -18.97 -29.77
CA LYS A 98 14.69 -17.66 -29.72
C LYS A 98 13.82 -16.59 -29.05
N GLU A 99 12.55 -16.51 -29.41
CA GLU A 99 11.60 -15.55 -28.82
C GLU A 99 11.38 -15.77 -27.32
N LYS A 100 11.22 -17.03 -26.89
CA LYS A 100 11.07 -17.37 -25.46
C LYS A 100 12.37 -17.09 -24.68
N LYS A 101 13.53 -17.34 -25.27
CA LYS A 101 14.83 -17.01 -24.66
C LYS A 101 14.98 -15.51 -24.38
N VAL A 102 14.64 -14.66 -25.36
CA VAL A 102 14.68 -13.20 -25.17
C VAL A 102 13.67 -12.76 -24.11
N THR A 103 12.46 -13.31 -24.14
CA THR A 103 11.41 -13.00 -23.15
C THR A 103 11.85 -13.35 -21.72
N ARG A 104 12.52 -14.50 -21.54
CA ARG A 104 13.11 -14.92 -20.26
C ARG A 104 14.18 -13.94 -19.78
N GLN A 105 15.11 -13.56 -20.65
CA GLN A 105 16.17 -12.61 -20.29
C GLN A 105 15.61 -11.26 -19.83
N ILE A 106 14.58 -10.76 -20.51
CA ILE A 106 13.90 -9.51 -20.13
C ILE A 106 13.21 -9.67 -18.76
N LEU A 107 12.53 -10.80 -18.53
CA LEU A 107 11.86 -11.07 -17.26
C LEU A 107 12.86 -11.15 -16.10
N ASP A 108 13.97 -11.86 -16.29
CA ASP A 108 15.03 -12.01 -15.28
C ASP A 108 15.66 -10.64 -14.96
N SER A 109 15.97 -9.83 -15.97
CA SER A 109 16.46 -8.47 -15.79
C SER A 109 15.44 -7.58 -15.06
N SER A 110 14.15 -7.69 -15.39
CA SER A 110 13.08 -6.95 -14.71
C SER A 110 12.91 -7.35 -13.25
N ILE A 111 13.10 -8.62 -12.92
CA ILE A 111 13.07 -9.11 -11.53
C ILE A 111 14.31 -8.63 -10.77
N PHE A 112 15.48 -8.67 -11.40
CA PHE A 112 16.75 -8.24 -10.81
C PHE A 112 16.77 -6.74 -10.48
N HIS A 113 16.31 -5.89 -11.41
CA HIS A 113 16.27 -4.43 -11.21
C HIS A 113 15.04 -3.95 -10.43
N ARG A 114 14.26 -4.85 -9.86
CA ARG A 114 13.07 -4.47 -9.09
C ARG A 114 13.48 -3.75 -7.79
N PRO A 115 12.82 -2.64 -7.43
CA PRO A 115 13.02 -2.03 -6.13
C PRO A 115 12.76 -3.01 -4.98
N SER A 116 13.68 -3.09 -4.03
CA SER A 116 13.59 -4.00 -2.87
C SER A 116 12.28 -3.85 -2.10
N ASN A 117 11.78 -2.62 -1.96
CA ASN A 117 10.49 -2.35 -1.33
C ASN A 117 9.33 -3.05 -2.03
N THR A 118 9.24 -3.01 -3.36
CA THR A 118 8.18 -3.67 -4.13
C THR A 118 8.23 -5.18 -3.97
N THR A 119 9.44 -5.77 -3.98
CA THR A 119 9.63 -7.20 -3.74
C THR A 119 9.13 -7.60 -2.35
N ARG A 120 9.54 -6.86 -1.31
CA ARG A 120 9.12 -7.09 0.08
C ARG A 120 7.61 -6.92 0.26
N THR A 121 7.02 -5.92 -0.39
CA THR A 121 5.58 -5.64 -0.29
C THR A 121 4.73 -6.70 -1.00
N TYR A 122 5.14 -7.19 -2.16
CA TYR A 122 4.35 -8.16 -2.92
C TYR A 122 4.56 -9.61 -2.47
N ALA A 123 5.73 -9.95 -1.93
CA ALA A 123 6.05 -11.33 -1.53
C ALA A 123 5.00 -11.96 -0.58
N PRO A 124 4.50 -11.28 0.47
CA PRO A 124 3.45 -11.84 1.34
C PRO A 124 2.16 -12.15 0.59
N SER A 125 1.73 -11.27 -0.32
CA SER A 125 0.50 -11.47 -1.10
C SER A 125 0.61 -12.63 -2.09
N LYS A 126 1.76 -12.78 -2.76
CA LYS A 126 2.03 -13.89 -3.67
C LYS A 126 2.08 -15.22 -2.91
N LYS A 127 2.79 -15.26 -1.78
CA LYS A 127 2.89 -16.47 -0.93
C LYS A 127 1.54 -16.87 -0.34
N ALA A 128 0.71 -15.91 0.07
CA ALA A 128 -0.65 -16.18 0.55
C ALA A 128 -1.51 -16.83 -0.53
N TYR A 129 -1.39 -16.38 -1.79
CA TYR A 129 -2.10 -16.96 -2.92
C TYR A 129 -1.56 -18.33 -3.33
N GLU A 130 -0.23 -18.52 -3.35
CA GLU A 130 0.41 -19.82 -3.58
C GLU A 130 -0.11 -20.86 -2.57
N LYS A 131 -0.10 -20.51 -1.26
CA LYS A 131 -0.64 -21.37 -0.20
C LYS A 131 -2.14 -21.65 -0.36
N TRP A 132 -2.93 -20.62 -0.69
CA TRP A 132 -4.35 -20.80 -0.95
C TRP A 132 -4.61 -21.72 -2.15
N CYS A 133 -3.76 -21.66 -3.18
CA CYS A 133 -3.83 -22.57 -4.32
C CYS A 133 -3.57 -24.02 -3.87
N GLU A 134 -2.55 -24.26 -3.04
CA GLU A 134 -2.25 -25.59 -2.48
C GLU A 134 -3.44 -26.14 -1.67
N GLU A 135 -4.00 -25.32 -0.78
CA GLU A 135 -5.17 -25.68 0.06
C GLU A 135 -6.41 -26.02 -0.78
N ASN A 136 -6.54 -25.41 -1.96
CA ASN A 136 -7.66 -25.61 -2.88
C ASN A 136 -7.36 -26.56 -4.04
N SER A 137 -6.26 -27.32 -3.96
CA SER A 137 -5.84 -28.29 -5.00
C SER A 137 -5.56 -27.68 -6.38
N TYR A 138 -5.18 -26.41 -6.43
CA TYR A 138 -4.65 -25.76 -7.64
C TYR A 138 -3.12 -25.94 -7.70
N LEU A 139 -2.66 -26.95 -8.45
CA LEU A 139 -1.24 -27.32 -8.55
C LEU A 139 -0.41 -26.41 -9.46
N ASP A 140 -1.05 -25.69 -10.38
CA ASP A 140 -0.42 -24.81 -11.37
C ASP A 140 -0.11 -23.41 -10.83
N HIS A 141 -0.69 -23.06 -9.67
CA HIS A 141 -0.70 -21.71 -9.09
C HIS A 141 -1.08 -20.61 -10.11
N GLU A 142 -1.84 -20.96 -11.16
CA GLU A 142 -2.18 -20.04 -12.25
C GLU A 142 -3.07 -18.92 -11.71
N VAL A 143 -2.73 -17.68 -12.05
CA VAL A 143 -3.52 -16.50 -11.69
C VAL A 143 -4.58 -16.25 -12.76
N THR A 144 -5.81 -16.68 -12.48
CA THR A 144 -6.98 -16.39 -13.32
C THR A 144 -7.96 -15.49 -12.58
N GLU A 145 -8.79 -14.72 -13.31
CA GLU A 145 -9.73 -13.77 -12.68
C GLU A 145 -10.66 -14.46 -11.67
N SER A 146 -11.26 -15.60 -12.04
CA SER A 146 -12.16 -16.35 -11.16
C SER A 146 -11.47 -16.83 -9.89
N ARG A 147 -10.22 -17.32 -10.00
CA ARG A 147 -9.45 -17.79 -8.84
C ARG A 147 -9.05 -16.63 -7.93
N VAL A 148 -8.65 -15.49 -8.50
CA VAL A 148 -8.35 -14.28 -7.74
C VAL A 148 -9.59 -13.79 -7.01
N LEU A 149 -10.75 -13.71 -7.67
CA LEU A 149 -12.00 -13.29 -7.04
C LEU A 149 -12.39 -14.21 -5.88
N ARG A 150 -12.31 -15.52 -6.10
CA ARG A 150 -12.59 -16.51 -5.06
C ARG A 150 -11.64 -16.36 -3.87
N PHE A 151 -10.34 -16.25 -4.14
CA PHE A 151 -9.33 -16.01 -3.11
C PHE A 151 -9.60 -14.73 -2.31
N LEU A 152 -9.88 -13.60 -2.98
CA LEU A 152 -10.15 -12.33 -2.30
C LEU A 152 -11.43 -12.40 -1.47
N ASN A 153 -12.46 -13.09 -1.96
CA ASN A 153 -13.71 -13.29 -1.23
C ASN A 153 -13.48 -14.06 0.08
N GLU A 154 -12.79 -15.20 0.00
CA GLU A 154 -12.46 -16.04 1.15
C GLU A 154 -11.53 -15.31 2.13
N GLU A 155 -10.52 -14.59 1.62
CA GLU A 155 -9.48 -13.94 2.43
C GLU A 155 -9.95 -12.65 3.12
N PHE A 156 -10.88 -11.89 2.52
CA PHE A 156 -11.31 -10.57 3.00
C PHE A 156 -12.78 -10.47 3.43
N LEU A 157 -13.68 -11.35 2.96
CA LEU A 157 -15.09 -11.32 3.36
C LEU A 157 -15.45 -12.44 4.34
N GLU A 158 -14.99 -13.67 4.08
CA GLU A 158 -15.44 -14.85 4.82
C GLU A 158 -14.63 -15.13 6.08
N LYS A 159 -13.34 -14.79 6.08
CA LYS A 159 -12.52 -14.95 7.29
C LYS A 159 -13.03 -14.04 8.42
N PRO A 160 -13.47 -14.60 9.55
CA PRO A 160 -13.89 -13.81 10.68
C PRO A 160 -12.71 -13.01 11.21
N GLU A 161 -13.02 -11.87 11.82
CA GLU A 161 -12.04 -11.09 12.57
C GLU A 161 -11.43 -12.01 13.63
N ARG A 162 -10.13 -12.26 13.55
CA ARG A 162 -9.45 -13.09 14.56
C ARG A 162 -9.43 -12.29 15.85
N GLU A 163 -9.65 -12.93 16.99
CA GLU A 163 -9.56 -12.27 18.30
C GLU A 163 -8.27 -11.44 18.38
N GLY A 164 -8.42 -10.13 18.58
CA GLY A 164 -7.31 -9.18 18.68
C GLY A 164 -6.67 -8.73 17.36
N LYS A 165 -7.16 -9.13 16.18
CA LYS A 165 -6.65 -8.63 14.89
C LYS A 165 -7.77 -7.99 14.07
N PRO A 166 -7.64 -6.68 13.74
CA PRO A 166 -8.64 -6.00 12.95
C PRO A 166 -8.78 -6.66 11.58
N ARG A 167 -9.97 -6.55 10.98
CA ARG A 167 -10.17 -6.87 9.56
C ARG A 167 -9.11 -6.18 8.69
N LYS A 168 -8.66 -6.87 7.64
CA LYS A 168 -7.66 -6.35 6.70
C LYS A 168 -8.22 -5.09 6.03
N SER A 169 -7.48 -3.99 6.06
CA SER A 169 -7.90 -2.72 5.46
C SER A 169 -7.96 -2.77 3.93
N TYR A 170 -8.69 -1.82 3.33
CA TYR A 170 -8.69 -1.60 1.88
C TYR A 170 -7.28 -1.46 1.28
N ASN A 171 -6.34 -0.79 1.96
CA ASN A 171 -4.95 -0.65 1.47
C ASN A 171 -4.22 -2.00 1.40
N THR A 172 -4.53 -2.92 2.32
CA THR A 172 -4.02 -4.29 2.27
C THR A 172 -4.57 -5.01 1.05
N LEU A 173 -5.86 -4.82 0.74
CA LEU A 173 -6.50 -5.39 -0.44
C LEU A 173 -5.85 -4.88 -1.75
N VAL A 174 -5.61 -3.57 -1.86
CA VAL A 174 -4.91 -2.96 -3.02
C VAL A 174 -3.52 -3.57 -3.21
N THR A 175 -2.80 -3.81 -2.11
CA THR A 175 -1.47 -4.43 -2.13
C THR A 175 -1.56 -5.87 -2.65
N TYR A 176 -2.55 -6.64 -2.22
CA TYR A 176 -2.78 -8.01 -2.70
C TYR A 176 -3.09 -8.02 -4.20
N VAL A 177 -4.02 -7.20 -4.66
CA VAL A 177 -4.38 -7.10 -6.08
C VAL A 177 -3.17 -6.71 -6.92
N SER A 178 -2.35 -5.78 -6.45
CA SER A 178 -1.12 -5.36 -7.14
C SER A 178 -0.10 -6.50 -7.25
N GLY A 179 0.13 -7.24 -6.16
CA GLY A 179 1.04 -8.39 -6.15
C GLY A 179 0.57 -9.55 -7.04
N LEU A 180 -0.74 -9.83 -7.07
CA LEU A 180 -1.34 -10.83 -7.95
C LEU A 180 -1.33 -10.41 -9.41
N THR A 181 -1.59 -9.13 -9.68
CA THR A 181 -1.50 -8.57 -11.03
C THR A 181 -0.08 -8.72 -11.55
N ASP A 182 0.92 -8.42 -10.72
CA ASP A 182 2.34 -8.62 -11.04
C ASP A 182 2.67 -10.10 -11.31
N LEU A 183 2.22 -11.02 -10.45
CA LEU A 183 2.39 -12.48 -10.66
C LEU A 183 1.76 -12.93 -12.00
N TYR A 184 0.55 -12.46 -12.32
CA TYR A 184 -0.07 -12.70 -13.61
C TYR A 184 0.78 -12.18 -14.78
N LYS A 185 1.37 -10.98 -14.65
CA LYS A 185 2.23 -10.45 -15.71
C LYS A 185 3.42 -11.37 -15.96
N GLN A 186 4.03 -11.88 -14.90
CA GLN A 186 5.14 -12.82 -14.96
C GLN A 186 4.71 -14.14 -15.62
N GLN A 187 3.63 -14.76 -15.16
CA GLN A 187 3.08 -16.00 -15.73
C GLN A 187 2.70 -15.85 -17.21
N LYS A 188 2.11 -14.71 -17.59
CA LYS A 188 1.77 -14.40 -18.98
C LYS A 188 3.02 -14.28 -19.85
N MET A 189 4.06 -13.61 -19.37
CA MET A 189 5.34 -13.52 -20.09
C MET A 189 6.04 -14.88 -20.20
N MET A 190 5.84 -15.75 -19.21
CA MET A 190 6.37 -17.12 -19.22
C MET A 190 5.59 -18.08 -20.13
N GLY A 191 4.44 -17.66 -20.68
CA GLY A 191 3.56 -18.53 -21.46
C GLY A 191 2.92 -19.65 -20.63
N GLN A 192 2.86 -19.50 -19.30
CA GLN A 192 2.29 -20.50 -18.39
C GLN A 192 0.76 -20.43 -18.29
N ILE A 193 0.17 -19.36 -18.84
CA ILE A 193 -1.27 -19.11 -18.77
C ILE A 193 -1.92 -19.73 -20.00
N SER A 194 -2.95 -20.54 -19.79
CA SER A 194 -3.68 -21.18 -20.88
C SER A 194 -4.29 -20.14 -21.82
N PRO A 195 -4.27 -20.35 -23.16
CA PRO A 195 -4.90 -19.45 -24.12
C PRO A 195 -6.42 -19.33 -23.91
N ALA A 196 -7.06 -20.29 -23.21
CA ALA A 196 -8.45 -20.20 -22.80
C ALA A 196 -8.69 -19.19 -21.65
N ASN A 197 -7.65 -18.85 -20.89
CA ASN A 197 -7.69 -17.92 -19.76
C ASN A 197 -7.24 -16.49 -20.15
N VAL A 198 -7.29 -16.16 -21.44
CA VAL A 198 -6.95 -14.84 -21.97
C VAL A 198 -8.00 -13.83 -21.55
N GLY A 199 -7.78 -13.17 -20.41
CA GLY A 199 -8.79 -12.24 -19.91
C GLY A 199 -8.39 -11.26 -18.82
N ILE A 200 -7.12 -11.11 -18.43
CA ILE A 200 -6.79 -10.09 -17.40
C ILE A 200 -6.51 -8.70 -18.02
N ARG A 201 -6.43 -8.57 -19.36
CA ARG A 201 -5.94 -7.34 -20.00
C ARG A 201 -6.73 -6.86 -21.21
N ALA A 202 -7.90 -6.31 -20.92
CA ALA A 202 -8.26 -5.03 -21.53
C ALA A 202 -8.90 -4.17 -20.42
N ASN A 203 -8.06 -3.45 -19.67
CA ASN A 203 -8.42 -2.41 -18.68
C ASN A 203 -8.70 -2.80 -17.22
N GLY A 204 -8.08 -3.86 -16.71
CA GLY A 204 -8.22 -4.22 -15.30
C GLY A 204 -9.45 -5.07 -15.08
N LEU A 205 -9.32 -6.03 -14.18
CA LEU A 205 -10.33 -7.03 -13.85
C LEU A 205 -11.65 -6.32 -13.50
N ASN A 206 -12.62 -6.30 -14.40
CA ASN A 206 -13.92 -5.68 -14.14
C ASN A 206 -14.59 -6.32 -12.91
N GLY A 207 -14.38 -7.62 -12.69
CA GLY A 207 -14.85 -8.32 -11.50
C GLY A 207 -14.11 -7.88 -10.24
N VAL A 208 -12.78 -7.86 -10.26
CA VAL A 208 -11.99 -7.47 -9.06
C VAL A 208 -12.16 -5.99 -8.75
N GLN A 209 -12.23 -5.10 -9.74
CA GLN A 209 -12.56 -3.69 -9.49
C GLN A 209 -13.93 -3.55 -8.83
N LYS A 210 -14.96 -4.26 -9.34
CA LYS A 210 -16.27 -4.29 -8.68
C LYS A 210 -16.20 -4.85 -7.26
N PHE A 211 -15.37 -5.86 -7.02
CA PHE A 211 -15.11 -6.38 -5.68
C PHE A 211 -14.48 -5.30 -4.78
N MET A 212 -13.44 -4.61 -5.23
CA MET A 212 -12.80 -3.49 -4.51
C MET A 212 -13.82 -2.41 -4.15
N ASP A 213 -14.64 -1.98 -5.12
CA ASP A 213 -15.65 -0.94 -4.93
C ASP A 213 -16.76 -1.40 -3.97
N SER A 214 -17.13 -2.67 -4.02
CA SER A 214 -18.09 -3.26 -3.07
C SER A 214 -17.50 -3.33 -1.66
N TYR A 215 -16.23 -3.69 -1.54
CA TYR A 215 -15.51 -3.77 -0.27
C TYR A 215 -15.43 -2.39 0.40
N GLN A 216 -15.02 -1.38 -0.36
CA GLN A 216 -14.91 0.00 0.13
C GLN A 216 -16.27 0.56 0.56
N ARG A 217 -17.33 0.29 -0.20
CA ARG A 217 -18.70 0.71 0.19
C ARG A 217 -19.16 0.03 1.47
N ARG A 218 -18.84 -1.26 1.64
CA ARG A 218 -19.18 -2.02 2.85
C ARG A 218 -18.41 -1.51 4.07
N GLU A 219 -17.12 -1.21 3.93
CA GLU A 219 -16.30 -0.61 4.99
C GLU A 219 -16.87 0.76 5.38
N ALA A 220 -17.17 1.62 4.41
CA ALA A 220 -17.80 2.92 4.66
C ALA A 220 -19.19 2.80 5.32
N GLN A 221 -19.97 1.78 4.97
CA GLN A 221 -21.26 1.52 5.62
C GLN A 221 -21.07 1.03 7.05
N SER A 222 -20.13 0.11 7.28
CA SER A 222 -19.77 -0.37 8.63
C SER A 222 -19.27 0.78 9.53
N ASP A 223 -18.49 1.71 8.99
CA ASP A 223 -18.03 2.90 9.72
C ASP A 223 -19.19 3.81 10.11
N ARG A 224 -20.19 3.97 9.22
CA ARG A 224 -21.40 4.74 9.51
C ARG A 224 -22.25 4.07 10.58
N ASP A 225 -22.44 2.76 10.47
CA ASP A 225 -23.31 1.98 11.37
C ASP A 225 -22.67 1.80 12.76
N SER A 226 -21.35 1.70 12.83
CA SER A 226 -20.61 1.57 14.09
C SER A 226 -20.44 2.90 14.85
N PHE A 227 -20.79 4.03 14.24
CA PHE A 227 -20.55 5.39 14.78
C PHE A 227 -19.15 5.58 15.35
N ARG A 228 -18.17 4.84 14.82
CA ARG A 228 -16.83 4.81 15.38
C ARG A 228 -16.20 6.15 15.09
N ASP A 229 -15.80 6.86 16.14
CA ASP A 229 -15.08 8.11 15.96
C ASP A 229 -13.78 7.84 15.19
N ARG A 230 -13.60 8.54 14.07
CA ARG A 230 -12.41 8.39 13.21
C ARG A 230 -11.16 8.90 13.88
N SER A 231 -11.29 9.80 14.87
CA SER A 231 -10.17 10.20 15.71
C SER A 231 -9.84 9.21 16.81
N GLN A 232 -10.67 8.18 17.04
CA GLN A 232 -10.43 7.20 18.11
C GLN A 232 -9.06 6.51 17.93
N ASN A 233 -8.26 6.56 18.98
CA ASN A 233 -6.87 6.07 19.05
C ASN A 233 -5.88 6.75 18.08
N SER A 234 -6.23 7.91 17.52
CA SER A 234 -5.30 8.76 16.77
C SER A 234 -4.69 9.84 17.67
N LEU A 235 -3.64 10.52 17.22
CA LEU A 235 -3.14 11.74 17.90
C LEU A 235 -4.22 12.82 18.02
N ASP A 236 -5.24 12.77 17.18
CA ASP A 236 -6.38 13.69 17.19
C ASP A 236 -7.55 13.17 18.05
N HIS A 237 -7.38 12.09 18.83
CA HIS A 237 -8.43 11.51 19.71
C HIS A 237 -8.93 12.48 20.81
N GLY A 238 -8.38 13.69 20.85
CA GLY A 238 -8.63 14.64 21.91
C GLY A 238 -7.96 14.22 23.21
N TYR A 239 -7.98 15.14 24.16
CA TYR A 239 -7.49 14.91 25.51
C TYR A 239 -8.68 14.55 26.40
N THR A 240 -8.49 13.61 27.33
CA THR A 240 -9.46 13.48 28.43
C THR A 240 -9.49 14.79 29.23
N PRO A 241 -10.56 15.07 29.99
CA PRO A 241 -10.64 16.30 30.79
C PRO A 241 -9.41 16.46 31.71
N GLU A 242 -8.97 15.36 32.32
CA GLU A 242 -7.83 15.35 33.25
C GLU A 242 -6.51 15.62 32.52
N GLN A 243 -6.29 14.96 31.37
CA GLN A 243 -5.11 15.20 30.52
C GLN A 243 -5.07 16.62 29.98
N PHE A 244 -6.25 17.17 29.66
CA PHE A 244 -6.37 18.55 29.19
C PHE A 244 -6.01 19.54 30.28
N GLU A 245 -6.48 19.33 31.52
CA GLU A 245 -6.14 20.18 32.67
C GLU A 245 -4.63 20.15 32.95
N GLU A 246 -4.01 18.97 32.98
CA GLU A 246 -2.57 18.81 33.20
C GLU A 246 -1.75 19.54 32.12
N LEU A 247 -2.12 19.37 30.85
CA LEU A 247 -1.46 20.03 29.71
C LEU A 247 -1.59 21.56 29.78
N MET A 248 -2.75 22.06 30.23
CA MET A 248 -3.02 23.49 30.36
C MET A 248 -2.27 24.11 31.53
N ASP A 249 -2.13 23.38 32.64
CA ASP A 249 -1.34 23.78 33.80
C ASP A 249 0.16 23.82 33.47
N ASP A 250 0.66 22.83 32.75
CA ASP A 250 2.06 22.79 32.31
C ASP A 250 2.38 23.92 31.32
N ALA A 251 1.46 24.20 30.39
CA ALA A 251 1.59 25.37 29.52
C ALA A 251 1.61 26.69 30.30
N LEU A 252 0.87 26.81 31.42
CA LEU A 252 0.89 28.01 32.27
C LEU A 252 2.14 28.13 33.14
N LYS A 253 2.66 27.01 33.66
CA LYS A 253 3.87 26.98 34.51
C LYS A 253 5.12 27.30 33.70
N ASN A 254 5.13 26.99 32.42
CA ASN A 254 6.22 27.31 31.52
C ASN A 254 6.29 28.83 31.25
N SER A 255 7.32 29.50 31.80
CA SER A 255 7.57 30.94 31.64
C SER A 255 8.16 31.33 30.28
N ARG A 256 8.02 30.49 29.25
CA ARG A 256 8.46 30.79 27.89
C ARG A 256 7.56 31.85 27.28
N SER A 257 8.11 32.73 26.45
CA SER A 257 7.34 33.74 25.71
C SER A 257 6.26 33.14 24.79
N THR A 258 6.42 31.88 24.36
CA THR A 258 5.49 31.15 23.48
C THR A 258 4.41 30.38 24.24
N SER A 259 4.44 30.34 25.56
CA SER A 259 3.59 29.43 26.34
C SER A 259 2.09 29.71 26.20
N LEU A 260 1.71 30.99 26.12
CA LEU A 260 0.32 31.40 25.87
C LEU A 260 -0.13 31.07 24.43
N GLN A 261 0.78 31.12 23.46
CA GLN A 261 0.48 30.77 22.08
C GLN A 261 0.25 29.26 21.94
N GLU A 262 1.10 28.45 22.55
CA GLU A 262 0.95 27.00 22.62
C GLU A 262 -0.38 26.63 23.30
N ARG A 263 -0.71 27.29 24.41
CA ARG A 263 -1.98 27.12 25.13
C ARG A 263 -3.20 27.44 24.25
N LEU A 264 -3.19 28.58 23.56
CA LEU A 264 -4.26 28.94 22.65
C LEU A 264 -4.43 27.92 21.52
N GLN A 265 -3.32 27.42 20.95
CA GLN A 265 -3.38 26.39 19.91
C GLN A 265 -3.95 25.07 20.42
N ILE A 266 -3.59 24.66 21.64
CA ILE A 266 -4.14 23.48 22.30
C ILE A 266 -5.66 23.63 22.51
N GLN A 267 -6.11 24.79 23.01
CA GLN A 267 -7.54 25.08 23.20
C GLN A 267 -8.32 25.10 21.88
N LEU A 268 -7.79 25.74 20.83
CA LEU A 268 -8.43 25.77 19.51
C LEU A 268 -8.54 24.37 18.90
N ARG A 269 -7.53 23.53 19.09
CA ARG A 269 -7.56 22.12 18.63
C ARG A 269 -8.57 21.29 19.43
N HIS A 270 -8.65 21.48 20.74
CA HIS A 270 -9.53 20.70 21.61
C HIS A 270 -11.01 21.12 21.49
N ILE A 271 -11.30 22.41 21.63
CA ILE A 271 -12.67 22.94 21.70
C ILE A 271 -13.32 23.02 20.32
N LEU A 272 -12.57 23.47 19.31
CA LEU A 272 -13.10 23.68 17.95
C LEU A 272 -12.76 22.52 17.01
N SER A 273 -12.08 21.48 17.51
CA SER A 273 -11.60 20.33 16.71
C SER A 273 -10.80 20.77 15.47
N PHE A 274 -10.08 21.90 15.58
CA PHE A 274 -9.30 22.41 14.46
C PHE A 274 -8.03 21.59 14.24
N ARG A 275 -7.73 21.29 12.97
CA ARG A 275 -6.44 20.71 12.59
C ARG A 275 -5.36 21.79 12.59
N GLY A 276 -4.10 21.39 12.75
CA GLY A 276 -2.96 22.33 12.74
C GLY A 276 -2.85 23.21 11.50
N HIS A 277 -3.43 22.80 10.36
CA HIS A 277 -3.56 23.65 9.18
C HIS A 277 -4.60 24.77 9.35
N ASN A 278 -5.75 24.45 9.94
CA ASN A 278 -6.82 25.42 10.20
C ASN A 278 -6.38 26.41 11.28
N CYS A 279 -5.76 25.94 12.37
CA CYS A 279 -5.28 26.82 13.44
C CYS A 279 -4.29 27.89 12.96
N ARG A 280 -3.46 27.57 11.95
CA ARG A 280 -2.46 28.50 11.39
C ARG A 280 -3.04 29.53 10.44
N LYS A 281 -4.25 29.29 9.92
CA LYS A 281 -4.93 30.17 8.97
C LYS A 281 -5.90 31.14 9.64
N ILE A 282 -6.13 31.02 10.95
CA ILE A 282 -7.02 31.91 11.68
C ILE A 282 -6.35 33.27 11.79
N GLU A 283 -6.99 34.27 11.22
CA GLU A 283 -6.62 35.65 11.43
C GLU A 283 -7.52 36.26 12.51
N LEU A 284 -7.01 37.27 13.22
CA LEU A 284 -7.80 37.97 14.25
C LEU A 284 -9.06 38.62 13.64
N CYS A 285 -9.00 39.00 12.36
CA CYS A 285 -10.09 39.58 11.60
C CYS A 285 -11.26 38.61 11.36
N ASP A 286 -11.03 37.30 11.47
CA ASP A 286 -12.08 36.27 11.32
C ASP A 286 -12.91 36.08 12.60
N LEU A 287 -12.39 36.53 13.76
CA LEU A 287 -13.04 36.36 15.05
C LEU A 287 -14.07 37.47 15.28
N SER A 288 -15.34 37.08 15.39
CA SER A 288 -16.43 38.00 15.72
C SER A 288 -16.96 37.73 17.14
N VAL A 289 -17.07 38.80 17.92
CA VAL A 289 -17.66 38.74 19.26
C VAL A 289 -19.17 38.78 19.12
N ARG A 290 -19.85 37.69 19.49
CA ARG A 290 -21.30 37.68 19.66
C ARG A 290 -21.62 37.97 21.13
N SER A 291 -22.04 39.20 21.42
CA SER A 291 -22.66 39.52 22.72
C SER A 291 -24.11 39.03 22.69
N GLN A 292 -24.36 37.86 23.26
CA GLN A 292 -25.73 37.46 23.58
C GLN A 292 -26.11 38.18 24.88
N LYS A 293 -27.15 39.03 24.87
CA LYS A 293 -27.82 39.41 26.11
C LYS A 293 -28.26 38.11 26.79
N PRO A 294 -28.06 37.93 28.12
CA PRO A 294 -28.55 36.77 28.83
C PRO A 294 -30.07 36.80 28.74
N THR A 295 -30.60 36.17 27.69
CA THR A 295 -32.02 35.86 27.61
C THR A 295 -32.14 34.65 28.50
N ILE A 296 -32.58 34.87 29.73
CA ILE A 296 -33.15 33.80 30.55
C ILE A 296 -34.38 33.34 29.76
N GLN A 297 -34.18 32.46 28.79
CA GLN A 297 -35.27 31.66 28.28
C GLN A 297 -35.57 30.66 29.39
N PRO A 298 -36.81 30.62 29.93
CA PRO A 298 -37.19 29.52 30.78
C PRO A 298 -36.92 28.24 29.99
N LEU A 299 -36.16 27.32 30.58
CA LEU A 299 -35.91 26.00 30.02
C LEU A 299 -37.26 25.44 29.57
N LEU A 300 -37.46 25.32 28.25
CA LEU A 300 -38.56 24.53 27.74
C LEU A 300 -38.30 23.11 28.24
N PRO A 301 -39.25 22.47 28.92
CA PRO A 301 -39.07 21.11 29.38
C PRO A 301 -38.79 20.23 28.18
N CYS A 302 -37.74 19.40 28.27
CA CYS A 302 -37.47 18.33 27.33
C CYS A 302 -38.70 17.41 27.25
N SER A 303 -39.57 17.65 26.29
CA SER A 303 -40.49 16.64 25.76
C SER A 303 -40.62 16.82 24.25
N ALA A 304 -40.32 15.72 23.54
CA ALA A 304 -40.22 15.55 22.07
C ALA A 304 -38.96 16.23 21.47
N PHE A 305 -37.92 15.49 21.08
CA PHE A 305 -37.87 14.54 19.97
C PHE A 305 -36.73 13.53 20.13
#